data_AF-A0A059C524-F1
#
_entry.id   AF-A0A059C524-F1
#
_cell.length_a   1.000
_cell.length_b   1.000
_cell.length_c   1.000
_cell.angle_alpha   90.00
_cell.angle_beta   90.00
_cell.angle_gamma   90.00
#
_symmetry.space_group_name_H-M   'P 1'
#
loop_
_entity.id
_entity.type
_entity.pdbx_description
1 polymer ?
#
loop_
_entity_poly.entity_id
_entity_poly.type
_entity_poly.pdbx_seq_one_letter_code
_entity_poly.pdbx_strand_id
1 'polypeptide(L)'
;MKRARRVKSSKGADVVVWDADTCSEHQLVFAYWASSGSYVLKGCWMKEFVQRRGLAEGDEIRIHWDPVASKFHFSLLRRAN
;
A
#
# COMPACT_ATOMS: atom_id res chain seq x y z
N MET A 1 3.81 20.06 -9.22
CA MET A 1 4.70 19.16 -8.45
C MET A 1 4.61 19.39 -6.91
N LYS A 2 3.50 19.05 -6.23
CA LYS A 2 3.39 19.23 -4.75
C LYS A 2 3.38 17.93 -3.93
N ARG A 3 3.06 16.78 -4.51
CA ARG A 3 2.89 15.51 -3.78
C ARG A 3 4.22 14.84 -3.40
N ALA A 4 5.20 14.80 -4.30
CA ALA A 4 6.50 14.14 -4.05
C ALA A 4 7.26 14.72 -2.84
N ARG A 5 7.16 16.03 -2.58
CA ARG A 5 7.81 16.68 -1.42
C ARG A 5 7.18 16.27 -0.08
N ARG A 6 5.90 15.87 -0.08
CA ARG A 6 5.18 15.43 1.12
C ARG A 6 5.54 14.01 1.55
N VAL A 7 5.84 13.13 0.60
CA VAL A 7 6.25 11.75 0.93
C VAL A 7 7.55 11.73 1.75
N LYS A 8 8.48 12.67 1.47
CA LYS A 8 9.71 12.87 2.24
C LYS A 8 9.51 13.51 3.62
N SER A 9 8.30 13.97 3.95
CA SER A 9 7.96 14.44 5.28
C SER A 9 7.40 13.29 6.13
N SER A 10 7.66 13.29 7.43
CA SER A 10 7.17 12.28 8.38
C SER A 10 5.65 12.05 8.32
N LYS A 11 4.89 13.05 7.85
CA LYS A 11 3.44 13.00 7.68
C LYS A 11 3.01 11.98 6.61
N GLY A 12 3.75 11.87 5.50
CA GLY A 12 3.39 11.03 4.35
C GLY A 12 2.35 11.68 3.42
N ALA A 13 1.89 10.90 2.45
CA ALA A 13 0.85 11.27 1.49
C ALA A 13 -0.28 10.23 1.50
N ASP A 14 -1.52 10.70 1.52
CA ASP A 14 -2.68 9.82 1.36
C ASP A 14 -2.71 9.25 -0.05
N VAL A 15 -2.87 7.93 -0.14
CA VAL A 15 -2.92 7.17 -1.38
C VAL A 15 -4.06 6.18 -1.34
N VAL A 16 -4.69 5.94 -2.49
CA VAL A 16 -5.72 4.91 -2.65
C VAL A 16 -5.05 3.64 -3.16
N VAL A 17 -5.42 2.51 -2.56
CA VAL A 17 -5.04 1.17 -2.99
C VAL A 17 -6.31 0.40 -3.36
N TRP A 18 -6.40 -0.03 -4.61
CA TRP A 18 -7.44 -0.91 -5.13
C TRP A 18 -7.00 -2.36 -4.99
N ASP A 19 -7.71 -3.15 -4.19
CA ASP A 19 -7.59 -4.59 -4.14
C ASP A 19 -8.39 -5.20 -5.30
N ALA A 20 -7.67 -5.65 -6.33
CA ALA A 20 -8.26 -6.22 -7.54
C ALA A 20 -8.94 -7.57 -7.29
N ASP A 21 -8.51 -8.32 -6.26
CA ASP A 21 -9.04 -9.65 -6.00
C ASP A 21 -10.40 -9.59 -5.28
N THR A 22 -10.59 -8.57 -4.43
CA THR A 22 -11.83 -8.38 -3.67
C THR A 22 -12.69 -7.21 -4.17
N CYS A 23 -12.28 -6.56 -5.25
CA CYS A 23 -12.92 -5.39 -5.84
C CYS A 23 -13.23 -4.29 -4.78
N SER A 24 -12.24 -3.95 -3.94
CA SER A 24 -12.41 -2.96 -2.86
C SER A 24 -11.31 -1.89 -2.83
N GLU A 25 -11.68 -0.63 -2.55
CA GLU A 25 -10.75 0.49 -2.41
C GLU A 25 -10.45 0.77 -0.94
N HIS A 26 -9.16 0.99 -0.64
CA HIS A 26 -8.67 1.27 0.70
C HIS A 26 -7.76 2.49 0.70
N GLN A 27 -7.99 3.41 1.63
CA GLN A 27 -7.12 4.57 1.81
C GLN A 27 -5.96 4.24 2.76
N LEU A 28 -4.74 4.45 2.30
CA LEU A 28 -3.51 4.27 3.06
C LEU A 28 -2.69 5.56 3.09
N VAL A 29 -1.64 5.57 3.90
CA VAL A 29 -0.65 6.65 3.91
C VAL A 29 0.69 6.09 3.42
N PHE A 30 1.20 6.65 2.33
CA PHE A 30 2.53 6.36 1.82
C PHE A 30 3.53 7.37 2.40
N ALA A 31 4.49 6.89 3.20
CA ALA A 31 5.42 7.75 3.91
C ALA A 31 6.86 7.23 3.82
N TYR A 32 7.83 8.13 3.83
CA TYR A 32 9.21 7.79 4.05
C TYR A 32 9.52 7.70 5.55
N TRP A 33 10.07 6.57 6.00
CA TRP A 33 10.56 6.37 7.35
C TRP A 33 12.08 6.53 7.37
N ALA A 34 12.53 7.66 7.92
CA ALA A 34 13.95 8.01 7.95
C ALA A 34 14.78 7.04 8.82
N SER A 35 14.19 6.48 9.89
CA SER A 35 14.89 5.54 10.78
C SER A 35 15.27 4.23 10.10
N SER A 36 14.50 3.78 9.11
CA SER A 36 14.77 2.56 8.32
C SER A 36 15.25 2.86 6.89
N GLY A 37 15.39 4.13 6.52
CA GLY A 37 15.75 4.54 5.17
C GLY A 37 14.76 4.07 4.07
N SER A 38 13.52 3.73 4.43
CA SER A 38 12.59 2.99 3.57
C SER A 38 11.24 3.69 3.42
N TYR A 39 10.55 3.42 2.31
CA TYR A 39 9.16 3.85 2.14
C TYR A 39 8.20 2.78 2.65
N VAL A 40 7.14 3.20 3.34
CA VAL A 40 6.16 2.30 3.93
C VAL A 40 4.73 2.71 3.58
N LEU A 41 3.86 1.71 3.49
CA LEU A 41 2.41 1.89 3.50
C LEU A 41 1.91 1.70 4.93
N LYS A 42 1.38 2.76 5.53
CA LYS A 42 0.86 2.78 6.90
C LYS A 42 -0.63 3.14 6.92
N GLY A 43 -1.23 3.12 8.11
CA GLY A 43 -2.66 3.37 8.31
C GLY A 43 -3.45 2.07 8.34
N CYS A 44 -4.44 1.93 7.46
CA CYS A 44 -5.33 0.77 7.41
C CYS A 44 -4.71 -0.53 6.88
N TRP A 45 -3.40 -0.56 6.58
CA TRP A 45 -2.71 -1.73 6.01
C TRP A 45 -2.93 -3.00 6.83
N MET A 46 -2.67 -2.94 8.14
CA MET A 46 -2.83 -4.10 9.04
C MET A 46 -4.27 -4.61 9.07
N LYS A 47 -5.26 -3.72 9.09
CA LYS A 47 -6.66 -4.10 9.21
C LYS A 47 -7.20 -4.66 7.88
N GLU A 48 -6.98 -3.95 6.79
CA GLU A 48 -7.65 -4.23 5.52
C GLU A 48 -6.91 -5.25 4.64
N PHE A 49 -5.59 -5.35 4.80
CA PHE A 49 -4.77 -6.30 4.04
C PHE A 49 -4.26 -7.44 4.92
N VAL A 50 -3.70 -7.18 6.11
CA VAL A 50 -3.21 -8.31 6.93
C VAL A 50 -4.36 -9.11 7.53
N GLN A 51 -5.28 -8.46 8.25
CA GLN A 51 -6.39 -9.15 8.93
C GLN A 51 -7.52 -9.55 7.98
N ARG A 52 -8.09 -8.60 7.22
CA ARG A 52 -9.24 -8.88 6.33
C ARG A 52 -8.87 -9.80 5.17
N ARG A 53 -7.73 -9.59 4.50
CA ARG A 53 -7.27 -10.48 3.40
C ARG A 53 -6.58 -11.74 3.93
N GLY A 54 -6.25 -11.77 5.22
CA GLY A 54 -5.51 -12.86 5.86
C GLY A 54 -4.12 -13.03 5.25
N LEU A 55 -3.40 -11.93 4.99
CA LEU A 55 -2.02 -12.03 4.52
C LEU A 55 -1.13 -12.58 5.63
N ALA A 56 -0.33 -13.57 5.30
CA ALA A 56 0.65 -14.17 6.19
C ALA A 56 2.07 -13.97 5.65
N GLU A 57 3.06 -14.19 6.52
CA GLU A 57 4.45 -14.27 6.09
C GLU A 57 4.61 -15.36 5.03
N GLY A 58 5.36 -15.05 3.96
CA GLY A 58 5.54 -15.94 2.81
C GLY A 58 4.52 -15.77 1.68
N ASP A 59 3.42 -15.02 1.89
CA ASP A 59 2.52 -14.65 0.81
C ASP A 59 3.22 -13.70 -0.18
N GLU A 60 3.11 -14.00 -1.47
CA GLU A 60 3.60 -13.13 -2.54
C GLU A 60 2.47 -12.22 -3.01
N ILE A 61 2.70 -10.91 -2.95
CA ILE A 61 1.78 -9.88 -3.40
C ILE A 61 2.39 -9.06 -4.54
N ARG A 62 1.53 -8.52 -5.40
CA ARG A 62 1.88 -7.52 -6.42
C ARG A 62 1.29 -6.18 -6.04
N ILE A 63 2.11 -5.14 -6.09
CA ILE A 63 1.66 -3.75 -6.00
C ILE A 63 2.25 -3.00 -7.19
N HIS A 64 1.42 -2.36 -7.99
CA HIS A 64 1.87 -1.49 -9.07
C HIS A 64 1.07 -0.18 -9.09
N TRP A 65 1.66 0.86 -9.65
CA TRP A 65 1.01 2.16 -9.79
C TRP A 65 0.26 2.26 -11.11
N ASP A 66 -1.03 2.56 -11.06
CA ASP A 66 -1.82 2.95 -12.24
C ASP A 66 -1.71 4.48 -12.41
N PRO A 67 -1.03 4.96 -13.47
CA PRO A 67 -0.87 6.39 -13.71
C PRO A 67 -2.17 7.08 -14.16
N VAL A 68 -3.12 6.34 -14.75
CA VAL A 68 -4.39 6.89 -15.26
C VAL A 68 -5.32 7.15 -14.08
N ALA A 69 -5.54 6.13 -13.26
CA ALA A 69 -6.42 6.24 -12.08
C ALA A 69 -5.71 6.88 -10.86
N SER A 70 -4.40 7.10 -10.93
CA SER A 70 -3.59 7.65 -9.84
C SER A 70 -3.77 6.89 -8.51
N LYS A 71 -3.79 5.55 -8.59
CA LYS A 71 -3.94 4.64 -7.45
C LYS A 71 -3.00 3.45 -7.56
N PHE A 72 -2.72 2.82 -6.43
CA PHE A 72 -2.04 1.53 -6.43
C PHE A 72 -3.03 0.41 -6.70
N HIS A 73 -2.61 -0.56 -7.50
CA HIS A 73 -3.33 -1.81 -7.69
C HIS A 73 -2.61 -2.92 -6.93
N PHE A 74 -3.37 -3.58 -6.07
CA PHE A 74 -2.97 -4.69 -5.24
C PHE A 74 -3.60 -5.99 -5.75
N SER A 75 -2.82 -7.06 -5.79
CA SER A 75 -3.31 -8.42 -5.99
C SER A 75 -2.43 -9.42 -5.26
N LEU A 76 -3.02 -10.45 -4.69
CA LEU A 76 -2.31 -11.61 -4.15
C LEU A 76 -1.91 -12.54 -5.30
N LEU A 77 -0.61 -12.84 -5.41
CA LEU A 77 -0.10 -13.73 -6.47
C LEU A 77 -0.02 -15.18 -6.02
N ARG A 78 0.50 -15.42 -4.81
CA ARG A 78 0.69 -16.76 -4.27
C ARG A 78 0.53 -16.72 -2.76
N ARG A 79 -0.16 -17.71 -2.20
CA ARG A 79 -0.15 -17.93 -0.76
C ARG A 79 1.14 -18.64 -0.34
N ALA A 80 1.57 -18.42 0.90
CA ALA A 80 2.50 -19.32 1.56
C ALA A 80 1.90 -20.74 1.51
N ASN A 81 2.74 -21.72 1.14
CA ASN A 81 2.37 -23.14 1.15
C ASN A 81 2.24 -23.67 2.58
#